data_AF-A0A2P2MD98-F1
#
_entry.id   AF-A0A2P2MD98-F1
#
_cell.length_a   1.000
_cell.length_b   1.000
_cell.length_c   1.000
_cell.angle_alpha   90.00
_cell.angle_beta   90.00
_cell.angle_gamma   90.00
#
_symmetry.space_group_name_H-M   'P 1'
#
loop_
_entity.id
_entity.type
_entity.pdbx_description
1 polymer ?
#
loop_
_entity_poly.entity_id
_entity_poly.type
_entity_poly.pdbx_seq_one_letter_code
_entity_poly.pdbx_strand_id
1 'polypeptide(L)'
;MGQGLNMSLFTPFKELLNLDLTLNGFNDCYQSYGFKGLKNLVTLDLSYNSFSSIIQPCLSPLTSLQSLHLEQSVNYDANLSIPDFKALKNLETLDLSTNIIYGTTSGRHHKSQVSTSLAQLASM
;
A
#
# COMPACT_ATOMS: atom_id res chain seq x y z
N MET A 1 -6.24 18.87 5.52
CA MET A 1 -4.95 18.98 4.81
C MET A 1 -4.12 17.79 5.26
N GLY A 2 -4.03 16.72 4.47
CA GLY A 2 -3.13 15.61 4.81
C GLY A 2 -1.69 15.99 4.50
N GLN A 3 -0.76 15.42 5.24
CA GLN A 3 0.67 15.55 4.94
C GLN A 3 1.09 14.35 4.12
N GLY A 4 2.01 14.53 3.16
CA GLY A 4 2.55 13.36 2.50
C GLY A 4 3.70 12.75 3.29
N LEU A 5 3.83 11.44 3.15
CA LEU A 5 4.85 10.66 3.83
C LEU A 5 6.24 11.01 3.27
N ASN A 6 7.11 11.60 4.10
CA ASN A 6 8.51 11.86 3.73
C ASN A 6 9.38 10.63 4.01
N MET A 7 9.65 9.84 2.97
CA MET A 7 10.37 8.57 3.09
C MET A 7 11.88 8.75 3.35
N SER A 8 12.45 9.92 3.03
CA SER A 8 13.86 10.20 3.30
C SER A 8 14.24 10.03 4.78
N LEU A 9 13.28 10.21 5.69
CA LEU A 9 13.44 10.03 7.13
C LEU A 9 13.88 8.62 7.51
N PHE A 10 13.50 7.61 6.71
CA PHE A 10 13.78 6.22 7.02
C PHE A 10 15.05 5.68 6.34
N THR A 11 15.63 6.45 5.42
CA THR A 11 16.82 6.03 4.65
C THR A 11 18.05 5.63 5.49
N PRO A 12 18.27 6.16 6.73
CA PRO A 12 19.36 5.69 7.57
C PRO A 12 19.13 4.29 8.16
N PHE A 13 17.87 3.86 8.33
CA PHE A 13 17.51 2.61 9.02
C PHE A 13 17.48 1.40 8.08
N LYS A 14 18.64 1.07 7.50
CA LYS A 14 18.75 -0.01 6.50
C LYS A 14 18.44 -1.42 7.05
N GLU A 15 18.57 -1.59 8.35
CA GLU A 15 18.29 -2.85 9.07
C GLU A 15 16.83 -2.96 9.53
N LEU A 16 15.98 -1.97 9.21
CA LEU A 16 14.59 -1.98 9.65
C LEU A 16 13.84 -3.14 9.01
N LEU A 17 13.25 -3.99 9.85
CA LEU A 17 12.42 -5.13 9.44
C LEU A 17 10.93 -4.80 9.49
N ASN A 18 10.52 -3.98 10.45
CA ASN A 18 9.12 -3.67 10.73
C ASN A 18 8.96 -2.16 10.82
N LEU A 19 7.97 -1.62 10.12
CA LEU A 19 7.63 -0.21 10.14
C LEU A 19 6.12 -0.05 10.30
N ASP A 20 5.73 0.55 11.42
CA ASP A 20 4.34 0.92 11.72
C ASP A 20 4.19 2.44 11.50
N LEU A 21 3.30 2.79 10.58
CA LEU A 21 2.93 4.15 10.23
C LEU A 21 1.41 4.33 10.28
N THR A 22 0.73 3.53 11.11
CA THR A 22 -0.72 3.61 11.31
C THR A 22 -1.15 4.99 11.83
N LEU A 23 -2.36 5.42 11.46
CA LEU A 23 -3.02 6.62 12.04
C LEU A 23 -2.24 7.94 11.92
N ASN A 24 -1.44 8.12 10.86
CA ASN A 24 -0.66 9.33 10.64
C ASN A 24 -1.31 10.36 9.71
N GLY A 25 -2.48 10.04 9.14
CA GLY A 25 -3.20 10.94 8.22
C GLY A 25 -2.45 11.23 6.92
N PHE A 26 -1.56 10.31 6.50
CA PHE A 26 -0.83 10.46 5.24
C PHE A 26 -1.80 10.41 4.07
N ASN A 27 -1.74 11.41 3.19
CA ASN A 27 -2.64 11.49 2.03
C ASN A 27 -1.95 11.29 0.70
N ASP A 28 -0.63 11.34 0.69
CA ASP A 28 0.18 11.15 -0.49
C ASP A 28 1.51 10.55 -0.08
N CYS A 29 2.21 10.04 -1.08
CA CYS A 29 3.56 9.61 -0.92
C CYS A 29 4.46 10.48 -1.80
N TYR A 30 5.03 11.51 -1.19
CA TYR A 30 5.89 12.46 -1.90
C TYR A 30 7.31 11.92 -2.01
N GLN A 31 7.80 11.85 -3.26
CA GLN A 31 9.19 11.71 -3.74
C GLN A 31 9.33 10.52 -4.71
N SER A 32 10.05 10.79 -5.81
CA SER A 32 10.33 9.89 -6.93
C SER A 32 11.14 8.62 -6.58
N TYR A 33 11.42 8.38 -5.30
CA TYR A 33 12.30 7.29 -4.86
C TYR A 33 11.68 6.31 -3.87
N GLY A 34 10.44 6.48 -3.41
CA GLY A 34 9.80 5.49 -2.53
C GLY A 34 10.56 5.23 -1.22
N PHE A 35 10.30 4.10 -0.56
CA PHE A 35 11.04 3.62 0.62
C PHE A 35 12.46 3.10 0.28
N LYS A 36 13.13 3.74 -0.69
CA LYS A 36 14.46 3.34 -1.16
C LYS A 36 15.47 3.39 -0.02
N GLY A 37 15.99 2.22 0.33
CA GLY A 37 16.92 2.05 1.44
C GLY A 37 16.42 1.01 2.46
N LEU A 38 15.11 0.84 2.57
CA LEU A 38 14.47 -0.17 3.42
C LEU A 38 14.40 -1.53 2.73
N LYS A 39 15.53 -2.00 2.18
CA LYS A 39 15.58 -3.25 1.40
C LYS A 39 15.33 -4.50 2.24
N ASN A 40 15.47 -4.41 3.56
CA ASN A 40 15.27 -5.52 4.49
C ASN A 40 13.89 -5.48 5.16
N LEU A 41 13.04 -4.51 4.80
CA LEU A 41 11.72 -4.38 5.41
C LEU A 41 10.85 -5.58 5.03
N VAL A 42 10.31 -6.22 6.05
CA VAL A 42 9.46 -7.42 5.99
C VAL A 42 8.00 -7.06 6.21
N THR A 43 7.72 -6.19 7.19
CA THR A 43 6.36 -5.76 7.54
C THR A 43 6.23 -4.24 7.45
N LEU A 44 5.20 -3.79 6.75
CA LEU A 44 4.82 -2.39 6.65
C LEU A 44 3.33 -2.26 6.95
N ASP A 45 3.01 -1.47 7.97
CA ASP A 45 1.65 -1.09 8.29
C ASP A 45 1.40 0.39 7.98
N LEU A 46 0.47 0.64 7.08
CA LEU A 46 0.02 1.96 6.65
C LEU A 46 -1.48 2.13 6.88
N SER A 47 -2.09 1.30 7.72
CA SER A 47 -3.52 1.30 8.02
C SER A 47 -3.99 2.63 8.62
N TYR A 48 -5.25 2.99 8.38
CA TYR A 48 -5.87 4.21 8.87
C TYR A 48 -5.14 5.50 8.47
N ASN A 49 -4.62 5.52 7.24
CA ASN A 49 -4.18 6.74 6.57
C ASN A 49 -5.27 7.25 5.61
N SER A 50 -4.97 8.22 4.76
CA SER A 50 -5.97 8.88 3.92
C SER A 50 -5.44 9.13 2.51
N PHE A 51 -4.78 8.13 1.93
CA PHE A 51 -4.15 8.22 0.62
C PHE A 51 -5.19 8.56 -0.45
N SER A 52 -4.95 9.62 -1.21
CA SER A 52 -5.82 10.08 -2.30
C SER A 52 -5.47 9.47 -3.66
N SER A 53 -4.34 8.76 -3.75
CA SER A 53 -3.77 8.29 -5.02
C SER A 53 -3.15 6.90 -4.87
N ILE A 54 -2.65 6.39 -5.99
CA ILE A 54 -1.97 5.10 -6.09
C ILE A 54 -0.66 5.12 -5.29
N ILE A 55 -0.57 4.32 -4.23
CA ILE A 55 0.62 4.20 -3.36
C ILE A 55 1.74 3.31 -3.95
N GLN A 56 1.44 2.52 -4.99
CA GLN A 56 2.35 1.52 -5.57
C GLN A 56 3.74 2.06 -5.92
N PRO A 57 3.91 3.25 -6.54
CA PRO A 57 5.24 3.75 -6.91
C PRO A 57 6.17 3.80 -5.70
N CYS A 58 5.63 4.15 -4.53
CA CYS A 58 6.41 4.25 -3.29
C CYS A 58 6.79 2.92 -2.67
N LEU A 59 5.95 1.90 -2.87
CA LEU A 59 6.15 0.56 -2.35
C LEU A 59 7.07 -0.27 -3.26
N SER A 60 7.16 0.08 -4.55
CA SER A 60 7.97 -0.65 -5.54
C SER A 60 9.42 -0.98 -5.13
N PRO A 61 10.14 -0.18 -4.32
CA PRO A 61 11.49 -0.53 -3.87
C PRO A 61 11.55 -1.60 -2.76
N LEU A 62 10.42 -1.92 -2.10
CA LEU A 62 10.34 -2.82 -0.95
C LEU A 62 10.29 -4.29 -1.38
N THR A 63 11.34 -4.75 -2.06
CA THR A 63 11.35 -6.08 -2.67
C THR A 63 11.33 -7.24 -1.67
N SER A 64 11.71 -7.01 -0.40
CA SER A 64 11.71 -8.03 0.66
C SER A 64 10.43 -8.07 1.49
N LEU A 65 9.47 -7.18 1.19
CA LEU A 65 8.25 -7.06 1.96
C LEU A 65 7.41 -8.32 1.85
N GLN A 66 6.99 -8.85 2.99
CA GLN A 66 6.14 -10.03 3.12
C GLN A 66 4.74 -9.68 3.60
N SER A 67 4.60 -8.69 4.49
CA SER A 67 3.30 -8.24 4.98
C SER A 67 3.09 -6.74 4.72
N LEU A 68 1.98 -6.42 4.07
CA LEU A 68 1.54 -5.06 3.80
C LEU A 68 0.11 -4.87 4.31
N HIS A 69 -0.07 -3.93 5.22
CA HIS A 69 -1.39 -3.55 5.73
C HIS A 69 -1.76 -2.15 5.26
N LEU A 70 -2.94 -2.04 4.66
CA LEU A 70 -3.53 -0.80 4.13
C LEU A 70 -4.99 -0.68 4.58
N GLU A 71 -5.38 -1.28 5.70
CA GLU A 71 -6.76 -1.24 6.20
C GLU A 71 -7.21 0.22 6.32
N GLN A 72 -8.37 0.57 5.75
CA GLN A 72 -8.94 1.92 5.82
C GLN A 72 -7.96 3.04 5.42
N SER A 73 -7.06 2.81 4.47
CA SER A 73 -5.99 3.76 4.14
C SER A 73 -6.28 4.64 2.93
N VAL A 74 -7.40 4.44 2.24
CA VAL A 74 -7.66 5.09 0.94
C VAL A 74 -8.97 5.89 0.93
N ASN A 75 -8.90 7.11 0.40
CA ASN A 75 -10.04 8.02 0.32
C ASN A 75 -11.08 7.56 -0.71
N TYR A 76 -12.35 7.94 -0.47
CA TYR A 76 -13.51 7.57 -1.30
C TYR A 76 -13.37 7.96 -2.79
N ASP A 77 -12.67 9.05 -3.07
CA ASP A 77 -12.46 9.58 -4.43
C ASP A 77 -11.22 9.00 -5.13
N ALA A 78 -10.39 8.26 -4.40
CA ALA A 78 -9.25 7.60 -4.98
C ALA A 78 -9.76 6.41 -5.81
N ASN A 79 -9.64 6.53 -7.12
CA ASN A 79 -9.84 5.42 -8.04
C ASN A 79 -8.71 4.41 -7.79
N LEU A 80 -8.86 3.56 -6.77
CA LEU A 80 -8.10 2.32 -6.65
C LEU A 80 -8.56 1.42 -7.79
N SER A 81 -8.04 1.67 -9.00
CA SER A 81 -7.75 0.56 -9.89
C SER A 81 -7.01 -0.47 -9.05
N ILE A 82 -7.47 -1.72 -9.10
CA ILE A 82 -6.91 -2.84 -8.34
C ILE A 82 -5.39 -2.69 -8.30
N PRO A 83 -4.80 -2.45 -7.11
CA PRO A 83 -3.39 -2.19 -7.05
C PRO A 83 -2.61 -3.44 -7.48
N ASP A 84 -2.04 -3.37 -8.67
CA ASP A 84 -0.95 -4.22 -9.15
C ASP A 84 0.31 -4.08 -8.26
N PHE A 85 0.49 -5.04 -7.35
CA PHE A 85 1.64 -5.14 -6.45
C PHE A 85 2.77 -6.03 -7.02
N LYS A 86 2.85 -6.24 -8.34
CA LYS A 86 3.88 -7.10 -8.98
C LYS A 86 5.33 -6.82 -8.57
N ALA A 87 5.65 -5.61 -8.14
CA ALA A 87 6.99 -5.26 -7.66
C ALA A 87 7.33 -5.93 -6.31
N LEU A 88 6.32 -6.23 -5.48
CA LEU A 88 6.43 -6.84 -4.16
C LEU A 88 6.48 -8.37 -4.29
N LYS A 89 7.56 -8.88 -4.87
CA LYS A 89 7.68 -10.31 -5.27
C LYS A 89 7.61 -11.30 -4.12
N ASN A 90 7.89 -10.87 -2.90
CA ASN A 90 7.88 -11.69 -1.69
C ASN A 90 6.63 -11.46 -0.83
N LEU A 91 5.62 -10.74 -1.34
CA LEU A 91 4.43 -10.41 -0.57
C LEU A 91 3.59 -11.68 -0.32
N GLU A 92 3.39 -12.01 0.95
CA GLU A 92 2.65 -13.18 1.43
C GLU A 92 1.33 -12.78 2.11
N THR A 93 1.27 -11.57 2.65
CA THR A 93 0.08 -11.00 3.28
C THR A 93 -0.17 -9.60 2.74
N LEU A 94 -1.41 -9.37 2.30
CA LEU A 94 -1.89 -8.07 1.87
C LEU A 94 -3.25 -7.83 2.52
N ASP A 95 -3.34 -6.83 3.37
CA ASP A 95 -4.59 -6.42 3.98
C ASP A 95 -5.10 -5.13 3.32
N LEU A 96 -6.20 -5.27 2.58
CA LEU A 96 -6.95 -4.15 1.99
C LEU A 96 -8.33 -4.01 2.62
N SER A 97 -8.57 -4.64 3.78
CA SER A 97 -9.87 -4.61 4.45
C SER A 97 -10.34 -3.17 4.66
N THR A 98 -11.67 -3.01 4.70
CA THR A 98 -12.35 -1.72 4.90
C THR A 98 -12.04 -0.61 3.88
N ASN A 99 -11.22 -0.87 2.84
CA ASN A 99 -11.08 0.03 1.69
C ASN A 99 -12.22 -0.14 0.68
N ILE A 100 -12.47 0.93 -0.07
CA ILE A 100 -13.37 0.92 -1.21
C ILE A 100 -12.53 0.70 -2.47
N ILE A 101 -12.57 -0.51 -3.02
CA ILE A 101 -11.82 -0.88 -4.24
C ILE A 101 -12.79 -0.90 -5.43
N TYR A 102 -12.40 -0.24 -6.52
CA TYR A 102 -13.16 -0.28 -7.77
C TYR A 102 -12.57 -1.37 -8.68
N GLY A 103 -13.30 -2.45 -8.90
CA GLY A 103 -12.88 -3.50 -9.82
C GLY A 103 -13.02 -3.06 -11.28
N THR A 104 -11.99 -3.28 -12.10
CA THR A 104 -12.07 -3.18 -13.56
C THR A 104 -12.32 -4.55 -14.18
N THR A 105 -13.42 -5.22 -13.83
CA THR A 105 -13.91 -6.32 -14.68
C THR A 105 -14.62 -5.68 -15.86
N SER A 106 -14.05 -5.88 -17.06
CA SER A 106 -14.57 -5.47 -18.37
C SER A 106 -16.01 -4.90 -18.33
N GLY A 107 -16.12 -3.57 -18.33
CA GLY A 107 -17.37 -2.87 -18.66
C GLY A 107 -18.33 -2.47 -17.53
N ARG A 108 -18.17 -2.85 -16.25
CA ARG A 108 -19.04 -2.31 -15.18
C ARG A 108 -18.31 -2.14 -13.84
N HIS A 109 -18.33 -0.93 -13.32
CA HIS A 109 -17.89 -0.62 -11.95
C HIS A 109 -18.79 -1.38 -10.96
N HIS A 110 -18.28 -2.40 -10.30
CA HIS A 110 -18.93 -3.02 -9.15
C HIS A 110 -18.13 -2.68 -7.90
N LYS A 111 -18.83 -2.15 -6.89
CA LYS A 111 -18.29 -1.95 -5.54
C LYS A 111 -18.21 -3.30 -4.86
N SER A 112 -17.04 -3.68 -4.34
CA SER A 112 -16.90 -4.87 -3.51
C SER A 112 -16.09 -4.52 -2.26
N GLN A 113 -16.61 -4.91 -1.09
CA GLN A 113 -15.84 -4.93 0.16
C GLN A 113 -14.96 -6.17 0.11
N VAL A 114 -13.70 -6.03 -0.30
CA VAL A 114 -12.81 -7.19 -0.46
C VAL A 114 -11.95 -7.32 0.79
N SER A 115 -12.36 -8.22 1.70
CA SER A 115 -11.42 -8.92 2.57
C SER A 115 -10.64 -9.88 1.67
N THR A 116 -9.58 -9.41 1.03
CA THR A 116 -8.80 -10.21 0.08
C THR A 116 -7.58 -10.80 0.78
N SER A 117 -7.57 -12.11 1.00
CA SER A 117 -6.31 -12.83 1.12
C SER A 117 -5.65 -12.92 -0.27
N LEU A 118 -4.33 -13.10 -0.32
CA LEU A 118 -3.59 -13.23 -1.60
C LEU A 118 -4.16 -14.32 -2.54
N ALA A 119 -4.86 -15.32 -2.00
CA ALA A 119 -5.54 -16.37 -2.76
C ALA A 119 -6.65 -15.83 -3.71
N GLN A 120 -7.27 -14.69 -3.37
CA GLN A 120 -8.32 -14.08 -4.20
C GLN A 120 -7.78 -13.16 -5.29
N LEU A 121 -6.53 -12.69 -5.19
CA LEU A 121 -5.89 -11.87 -6.24
C LEU A 121 -5.28 -12.72 -7.36
N ALA A 122 -4.88 -13.96 -7.07
CA ALA A 122 -4.35 -14.89 -8.07
C ALA A 122 -5.41 -15.53 -8.99
N SER A 123 -6.70 -15.30 -8.72
CA SER A 123 -7.84 -15.90 -9.43
C SER A 123 -8.69 -14.90 -10.23
N MET A 124 -8.27 -13.64 -10.33
CA MET A 124 -8.92 -12.58 -11.12
C MET A 124 -8.20 -12.31 -12.44
#